data_AF-A0A3D5ZC01-F1
#
_entry.id   AF-A0A3D5ZC01-F1
#
_cell.length_a   1.000
_cell.length_b   1.000
_cell.length_c   1.000
_cell.angle_alpha   90.00
_cell.angle_beta   90.00
_cell.angle_gamma   90.00
#
_symmetry.space_group_name_H-M   'P 1'
#
loop_
_entity.id
_entity.type
_entity.pdbx_description
1 polymer ?
#
loop_
_entity_poly.entity_id
_entity_poly.type
_entity_poly.pdbx_seq_one_letter_code
_entity_poly.pdbx_strand_id
1 'polypeptide(L)'
;MKNLVDAWFKRLVVINLVLVFIVVIAGSIVRVTDSGMGCPDWPKCFGAYIPPTSEDQVTWHEAEAYFEGQMIIHNEKLYNAKSDLQSSPNAFSLTDWEEFTQHDYATYNPVHTWIEFINRLATVALGFPVMALFALSFFYWKERRARVYLSFAVVFLVGFQAWLGKLVVESNLKGQTITLHMIGVFAIIGVLLILLAKARRNQGENTFPDKLFKRFSSLALYITVLMVVLGTQVREQIDQIAKTTTDRMLWIDQVDWMFITHRSLIYVIVV
;
A
#
# COMPACT_ATOMS: atom_id res chain seq x y z
N MET A 1 -36.03 4.67 -10.56
CA MET A 1 -34.84 5.26 -9.90
C MET A 1 -34.26 4.34 -8.81
N LYS A 2 -35.01 3.92 -7.79
CA LYS A 2 -34.50 3.09 -6.67
C LYS A 2 -33.85 1.77 -7.11
N ASN A 3 -34.45 1.03 -8.04
CA ASN A 3 -33.87 -0.23 -8.54
C ASN A 3 -32.53 -0.03 -9.26
N LEU A 4 -32.38 1.10 -9.96
CA LEU A 4 -31.14 1.47 -10.63
C LEU A 4 -30.04 1.79 -9.61
N VAL A 5 -30.37 2.58 -8.57
CA VAL A 5 -29.43 2.94 -7.49
C VAL A 5 -29.00 1.69 -6.71
N ASP A 6 -29.88 0.73 -6.47
CA ASP A 6 -29.54 -0.51 -5.77
C ASP A 6 -28.65 -1.44 -6.60
N ALA A 7 -28.94 -1.57 -7.90
CA ALA A 7 -28.08 -2.31 -8.82
C ALA A 7 -26.67 -1.70 -8.90
N TRP A 8 -26.56 -0.38 -9.07
CA TRP A 8 -25.27 0.30 -9.12
C TRP A 8 -24.52 0.27 -7.79
N PHE A 9 -25.21 0.40 -6.65
CA PHE A 9 -24.59 0.27 -5.34
C PHE A 9 -23.93 -1.10 -5.17
N LYS A 10 -24.65 -2.19 -5.48
CA LYS A 10 -24.10 -3.56 -5.44
C LYS A 10 -22.90 -3.74 -6.37
N ARG A 11 -22.99 -3.21 -7.61
CA ARG A 11 -21.89 -3.25 -8.58
C ARG A 11 -20.66 -2.51 -8.06
N LEU A 12 -20.83 -1.31 -7.51
CA LEU A 12 -19.71 -0.54 -6.95
C LEU A 12 -19.07 -1.25 -5.76
N VAL A 13 -19.82 -1.92 -4.88
CA VAL A 13 -19.21 -2.71 -3.80
C VAL A 13 -18.33 -3.82 -4.37
N VAL A 14 -18.80 -4.54 -5.39
CA VAL A 14 -18.01 -5.60 -6.05
C VAL A 14 -16.80 -5.03 -6.78
N ILE A 15 -16.95 -3.93 -7.52
CA ILE A 15 -15.85 -3.23 -8.19
C ILE A 15 -14.78 -2.82 -7.18
N ASN A 16 -15.18 -2.21 -6.06
CA ASN A 16 -14.24 -1.83 -5.00
C ASN A 16 -13.53 -3.04 -4.38
N LEU A 17 -14.23 -4.17 -4.16
CA LEU A 17 -13.59 -5.41 -3.69
C LEU A 17 -12.51 -5.92 -4.66
N VAL A 18 -12.83 -5.97 -5.96
CA VAL A 18 -11.89 -6.41 -7.00
C VAL A 18 -10.70 -5.45 -7.09
N LEU A 19 -10.94 -4.14 -7.07
CA LEU A 19 -9.87 -3.14 -7.15
C LEU A 19 -8.97 -3.17 -5.91
N VAL A 20 -9.51 -3.32 -4.70
CA VAL A 20 -8.71 -3.53 -3.48
C VAL A 20 -7.82 -4.75 -3.65
N PHE A 21 -8.35 -5.86 -4.18
CA PHE A 21 -7.56 -7.06 -4.42
C PHE A 21 -6.44 -6.85 -5.45
N ILE A 22 -6.70 -6.11 -6.52
CA ILE A 22 -5.68 -5.71 -7.50
C ILE A 22 -4.57 -4.87 -6.84
N VAL A 23 -4.93 -3.90 -5.99
CA VAL A 23 -3.97 -3.07 -5.25
C VAL A 23 -3.12 -3.93 -4.30
N VAL A 24 -3.72 -4.92 -3.62
CA VAL A 24 -2.97 -5.87 -2.76
C VAL A 24 -1.95 -6.67 -3.56
N ILE A 25 -2.32 -7.13 -4.75
CA ILE A 25 -1.39 -7.85 -5.64
C ILE A 25 -0.26 -6.90 -6.08
N ALA A 26 -0.59 -5.68 -6.51
CA ALA A 26 0.41 -4.68 -6.92
C ALA A 26 1.40 -4.38 -5.77
N GLY A 27 0.90 -4.19 -4.55
CA GLY A 27 1.75 -4.01 -3.37
C GLY A 27 2.61 -5.24 -3.05
N SER A 28 2.09 -6.44 -3.27
CA SER A 28 2.86 -7.69 -3.13
C SER A 28 3.99 -7.77 -4.16
N ILE A 29 3.76 -7.33 -5.40
CA ILE A 29 4.79 -7.25 -6.45
C ILE A 29 5.87 -6.26 -6.03
N VAL A 30 5.50 -5.05 -5.56
CA VAL A 30 6.46 -4.06 -5.02
C VAL A 30 7.34 -4.70 -3.95
N ARG A 31 6.75 -5.49 -3.05
CA ARG A 31 7.47 -6.12 -1.94
C ARG A 31 8.36 -7.30 -2.33
N VAL A 32 7.96 -8.10 -3.31
CA VAL A 32 8.74 -9.28 -3.77
C VAL A 32 9.86 -8.87 -4.72
N THR A 33 9.69 -7.76 -5.43
CA THR A 33 10.72 -7.18 -6.30
C THR A 33 11.64 -6.20 -5.58
N ASP A 34 11.48 -6.04 -4.26
CA ASP A 34 12.19 -5.05 -3.43
C ASP A 34 12.11 -3.61 -3.98
N SER A 35 11.05 -3.30 -4.74
CA SER A 35 10.78 -1.99 -5.34
C SER A 35 10.18 -0.98 -4.36
N GLY A 36 10.10 -1.31 -3.06
CA GLY A 36 9.45 -0.45 -2.05
C GLY A 36 10.20 0.84 -1.72
N MET A 37 11.39 1.02 -2.28
CA MET A 37 12.24 2.23 -2.18
C MET A 37 12.57 2.78 -3.58
N GLY A 38 11.72 2.50 -4.57
CA GLY A 38 11.91 2.98 -5.94
C GLY A 38 11.60 4.47 -6.10
N CYS A 39 10.76 5.04 -5.22
CA CYS A 39 10.44 6.46 -5.15
C CYS A 39 10.83 7.03 -3.77
N PRO A 40 11.85 7.90 -3.68
CA PRO A 40 12.37 8.40 -2.40
C PRO A 40 11.44 9.42 -1.70
N ASP A 41 10.53 10.03 -2.43
CA ASP A 41 9.60 11.04 -1.91
C ASP A 41 8.14 10.61 -2.11
N TRP A 42 7.23 11.36 -1.51
CA TRP A 42 5.78 11.18 -1.64
C TRP A 42 5.09 12.54 -1.47
N PRO A 43 4.09 12.92 -2.29
CA PRO A 43 3.37 12.11 -3.30
C PRO A 43 4.07 12.02 -4.67
N LYS A 44 5.13 12.80 -4.86
CA LYS A 44 5.96 12.80 -6.07
C LYS A 44 6.94 11.61 -6.06
N CYS A 45 7.72 11.49 -7.12
CA CYS A 45 8.80 10.52 -7.27
C CYS A 45 9.98 11.22 -7.94
N PHE A 46 11.11 11.34 -7.23
CA PHE A 46 12.25 12.20 -7.58
C PHE A 46 11.85 13.67 -7.80
N GLY A 47 10.91 14.20 -7.01
CA GLY A 47 10.45 15.58 -7.12
C GLY A 47 9.47 15.85 -8.27
N ALA A 48 9.16 14.83 -9.10
CA ALA A 48 8.25 14.91 -10.23
C ALA A 48 6.95 14.11 -10.01
N TYR A 49 5.85 14.53 -10.64
CA TYR A 49 4.59 13.76 -10.63
C TYR A 49 4.60 12.59 -11.61
N ILE A 50 5.43 12.66 -12.64
CA ILE A 50 5.70 11.58 -13.58
C ILE A 50 7.14 11.16 -13.30
N PRO A 51 7.39 9.90 -12.92
CA PRO A 51 8.73 9.47 -12.57
C PRO A 51 9.68 9.57 -13.77
N PRO A 52 10.97 9.80 -13.51
CA PRO A 52 11.98 9.75 -14.53
C PRO A 52 12.03 8.35 -15.17
N THR A 53 12.46 8.29 -16.43
CA THR A 53 12.55 7.04 -17.21
C THR A 53 13.98 6.54 -17.40
N SER A 54 14.98 7.37 -17.11
CA SER A 54 16.39 7.08 -17.27
C SER A 54 17.20 7.71 -16.15
N GLU A 55 18.34 7.10 -15.85
CA GLU A 55 19.28 7.57 -14.82
C GLU A 55 19.79 8.98 -15.12
N ASP A 56 19.97 9.28 -16.40
CA ASP A 56 20.38 10.60 -16.90
C ASP A 56 19.49 11.77 -16.42
N GLN A 57 18.19 11.52 -16.18
CA GLN A 57 17.24 12.56 -15.72
C GLN A 57 17.35 12.85 -14.22
N VAL A 58 18.02 11.96 -13.48
CA VAL A 58 18.26 12.09 -12.04
C VAL A 58 19.73 12.26 -11.73
N THR A 59 20.62 12.34 -12.71
CA THR A 59 22.01 12.73 -12.48
C THR A 59 22.17 14.24 -12.60
N TRP A 60 23.12 14.79 -11.85
CA TRP A 60 23.50 16.18 -12.02
C TRP A 60 24.29 16.40 -13.32
N HIS A 61 23.92 17.43 -14.06
CA HIS A 61 24.57 17.88 -15.28
C HIS A 61 24.86 19.37 -15.21
N GLU A 62 25.94 19.78 -15.89
CA GLU A 62 26.37 21.17 -15.96
C GLU A 62 25.52 21.98 -16.94
N ALA A 63 25.23 23.23 -16.58
CA ALA A 63 24.46 24.18 -17.39
C ALA A 63 23.05 23.70 -17.81
N GLU A 64 22.50 22.70 -17.12
CA GLU A 64 21.14 22.19 -17.33
C GLU A 64 20.13 22.92 -16.42
N ALA A 65 18.90 23.04 -16.90
CA ALA A 65 17.81 23.65 -16.16
C ALA A 65 17.10 22.60 -15.29
N TYR A 66 16.90 22.93 -14.02
CA TYR A 66 16.19 22.14 -13.02
C TYR A 66 15.01 22.93 -12.47
N PHE A 67 13.91 22.26 -12.17
CA PHE A 67 12.75 22.87 -11.53
C PHE A 67 12.79 22.72 -10.01
N GLU A 68 12.07 23.58 -9.30
CA GLU A 68 11.98 23.56 -7.83
C GLU A 68 11.56 22.18 -7.28
N GLY A 69 12.39 21.64 -6.40
CA GLY A 69 12.19 20.34 -5.77
C GLY A 69 12.53 19.14 -6.65
N GLN A 70 13.06 19.31 -7.87
CA GLN A 70 13.60 18.20 -8.66
C GLN A 70 14.74 17.54 -7.89
N MET A 71 14.71 16.21 -7.83
CA MET A 71 15.71 15.43 -7.13
C MET A 71 16.79 14.92 -8.08
N ILE A 72 18.03 15.02 -7.66
CA ILE A 72 19.21 14.50 -8.36
C ILE A 72 20.06 13.63 -7.45
N ILE A 73 20.88 12.78 -8.05
CA ILE A 73 21.92 11.97 -7.46
C ILE A 73 23.25 12.64 -7.80
N HIS A 74 24.02 12.98 -6.76
CA HIS A 74 25.38 13.49 -6.90
C HIS A 74 26.23 12.94 -5.76
N ASN A 75 27.39 12.35 -6.08
CA ASN A 75 28.31 11.73 -5.10
C ASN A 75 27.61 10.81 -4.09
N GLU A 76 26.81 9.85 -4.59
CA GLU A 76 26.08 8.86 -3.76
C GLU A 76 25.08 9.46 -2.76
N LYS A 77 24.65 10.71 -2.98
CA LYS A 77 23.64 11.40 -2.18
C LYS A 77 22.51 11.95 -3.03
N LEU A 78 21.33 12.07 -2.43
CA LEU A 78 20.17 12.71 -3.04
C LEU A 78 20.13 14.19 -2.67
N TYR A 79 19.87 15.04 -3.66
CA TYR A 79 19.72 16.48 -3.48
C TYR A 79 18.45 16.97 -4.16
N ASN A 80 17.78 17.94 -3.53
CA ASN A 80 16.64 18.65 -4.11
C ASN A 80 17.06 20.07 -4.53
N ALA A 81 16.59 20.49 -5.70
CA ALA A 81 16.74 21.88 -6.14
C ALA A 81 15.91 22.81 -5.24
N LYS A 82 16.51 23.88 -4.70
CA LYS A 82 15.82 24.82 -3.80
C LYS A 82 14.85 25.76 -4.52
N SER A 83 15.07 25.99 -5.81
CA SER A 83 14.22 26.82 -6.69
C SER A 83 14.41 26.38 -8.14
N ASP A 84 13.61 26.93 -9.06
CA ASP A 84 13.94 26.85 -10.48
C ASP A 84 15.33 27.45 -10.71
N LEU A 85 16.25 26.68 -11.31
CA LEU A 85 17.65 27.07 -11.45
C LEU A 85 18.27 26.50 -12.72
N GLN A 86 19.30 27.17 -13.21
CA GLN A 86 20.23 26.60 -14.17
C GLN A 86 21.51 26.27 -13.42
N SER A 87 21.98 25.02 -13.52
CA SER A 87 23.14 24.58 -12.75
C SER A 87 24.40 25.35 -13.15
N SER A 88 25.23 25.64 -12.15
CA SER A 88 26.47 26.38 -12.34
C SER A 88 27.40 25.67 -13.35
N PRO A 89 28.04 26.40 -14.28
CA PRO A 89 29.02 25.81 -15.18
C PRO A 89 30.24 25.29 -14.41
N ASN A 90 30.68 24.06 -14.68
CA ASN A 90 31.90 23.43 -14.14
C ASN A 90 31.95 23.10 -12.64
N ALA A 91 30.88 23.33 -11.85
CA ALA A 91 30.89 22.98 -10.43
C ALA A 91 29.50 22.80 -9.81
N PHE A 92 29.38 21.79 -8.94
CA PHE A 92 28.22 21.59 -8.08
C PHE A 92 28.24 22.56 -6.89
N SER A 93 27.21 23.41 -6.75
CA SER A 93 27.12 24.40 -5.67
C SER A 93 26.05 24.06 -4.64
N LEU A 94 26.45 23.80 -3.39
CA LEU A 94 25.51 23.53 -2.28
C LEU A 94 24.58 24.72 -1.92
N THR A 95 24.80 25.90 -2.51
CA THR A 95 23.86 27.03 -2.38
C THR A 95 22.52 26.70 -3.03
N ASP A 96 22.56 25.97 -4.14
CA ASP A 96 21.44 25.75 -5.05
C ASP A 96 20.64 24.49 -4.68
N TRP A 97 21.28 23.61 -3.90
CA TRP A 97 20.82 22.27 -3.57
C TRP A 97 20.66 22.07 -2.07
N GLU A 98 19.65 21.31 -1.68
CA GLU A 98 19.43 20.84 -0.31
C GLU A 98 19.58 19.32 -0.27
N GLU A 99 20.40 18.80 0.65
CA GLU A 99 20.58 17.34 0.81
C GLU A 99 19.30 16.71 1.33
N PHE A 100 18.81 15.68 0.63
CA PHE A 100 17.64 14.92 1.03
C PHE A 100 18.06 13.81 2.00
N THR A 101 17.86 14.04 3.30
CA THR A 101 18.41 13.20 4.39
C THR A 101 17.48 12.10 4.89
N GLN A 102 16.26 12.00 4.35
CA GLN A 102 15.28 11.02 4.79
C GLN A 102 15.70 9.57 4.45
N HIS A 103 16.48 9.42 3.38
CA HIS A 103 16.96 8.16 2.84
C HIS A 103 18.48 8.21 2.70
N ASP A 104 19.14 7.09 2.99
CA ASP A 104 20.60 6.92 2.97
C ASP A 104 21.11 6.21 1.70
N TYR A 105 20.20 5.95 0.75
CA TYR A 105 20.52 5.37 -0.56
C TYR A 105 20.38 6.42 -1.67
N ALA A 106 21.22 6.32 -2.70
CA ALA A 106 21.20 7.18 -3.88
C ALA A 106 21.33 6.38 -5.17
N THR A 107 20.64 5.26 -5.25
CA THR A 107 20.61 4.40 -6.44
C THR A 107 19.29 4.61 -7.19
N TYR A 108 19.37 4.80 -8.51
CA TYR A 108 18.19 4.87 -9.36
C TYR A 108 18.03 3.60 -10.19
N ASN A 109 16.80 3.10 -10.28
CA ASN A 109 16.46 2.04 -11.20
C ASN A 109 15.04 2.29 -11.76
N PRO A 110 14.90 2.49 -13.08
CA PRO A 110 13.62 2.86 -13.68
C PRO A 110 12.55 1.78 -13.45
N VAL A 111 12.92 0.49 -13.46
CA VAL A 111 11.96 -0.60 -13.26
C VAL A 111 11.37 -0.56 -11.85
N HIS A 112 12.23 -0.45 -10.83
CA HIS A 112 11.77 -0.38 -9.43
C HIS A 112 10.93 0.87 -9.18
N THR A 113 11.38 2.02 -9.69
CA THR A 113 10.66 3.30 -9.62
C THR A 113 9.25 3.21 -10.22
N TRP A 114 9.12 2.64 -11.42
CA TRP A 114 7.82 2.52 -12.09
C TRP A 114 6.91 1.47 -11.46
N ILE A 115 7.46 0.36 -10.94
CA ILE A 115 6.68 -0.62 -10.18
C ILE A 115 6.03 0.03 -8.95
N GLU A 116 6.78 0.83 -8.19
CA GLU A 116 6.25 1.54 -7.04
C GLU A 116 5.20 2.60 -7.44
N PHE A 117 5.52 3.40 -8.46
CA PHE A 117 4.63 4.45 -8.94
C PHE A 117 3.28 3.91 -9.44
N ILE A 118 3.27 2.80 -10.19
CA ILE A 118 2.04 2.16 -10.66
C ILE A 118 1.18 1.69 -9.49
N ASN A 119 1.79 1.17 -8.43
CA ASN A 119 1.06 0.79 -7.21
C ASN A 119 0.43 2.02 -6.51
N ARG A 120 1.16 3.15 -6.44
CA ARG A 120 0.62 4.43 -5.94
C ARG A 120 -0.57 4.89 -6.79
N LEU A 121 -0.44 4.84 -8.12
CA LEU A 121 -1.50 5.21 -9.06
C LEU A 121 -2.73 4.30 -8.95
N ALA A 122 -2.54 2.98 -8.77
CA ALA A 122 -3.64 2.04 -8.55
C ALA A 122 -4.44 2.38 -7.28
N THR A 123 -3.77 2.84 -6.23
CA THR A 123 -4.41 3.30 -4.99
C THR A 123 -5.24 4.57 -5.21
N VAL A 124 -4.73 5.53 -6.01
CA VAL A 124 -5.49 6.72 -6.41
C VAL A 124 -6.71 6.32 -7.25
N ALA A 125 -6.54 5.40 -8.20
CA ALA A 125 -7.61 4.88 -9.05
C ALA A 125 -8.73 4.21 -8.24
N LEU A 126 -8.38 3.49 -7.17
CA LEU A 126 -9.35 2.90 -6.22
C LEU A 126 -10.18 3.97 -5.49
N GLY A 127 -9.63 5.17 -5.24
CA GLY A 127 -10.32 6.25 -4.54
C GLY A 127 -11.61 6.71 -5.22
N PHE A 128 -11.64 6.74 -6.56
CA PHE A 128 -12.81 7.19 -7.33
C PHE A 128 -14.07 6.33 -7.12
N PRO A 129 -14.04 4.99 -7.32
CA PRO A 129 -15.20 4.15 -7.06
C PRO A 129 -15.57 4.06 -5.58
N VAL A 130 -14.62 4.27 -4.65
CA VAL A 130 -14.91 4.38 -3.21
C VAL A 130 -15.72 5.64 -2.92
N MET A 131 -15.31 6.78 -3.47
CA MET A 131 -16.03 8.05 -3.37
C MET A 131 -17.43 7.96 -4.01
N ALA A 132 -17.53 7.33 -5.19
CA ALA A 132 -18.81 7.10 -5.86
C ALA A 132 -19.76 6.21 -5.03
N LEU A 133 -19.23 5.16 -4.39
CA LEU A 133 -20.00 4.29 -3.50
C LEU A 133 -20.55 5.10 -2.31
N PHE A 134 -19.74 5.95 -1.70
CA PHE A 134 -20.16 6.81 -0.60
C PHE A 134 -21.20 7.84 -1.05
N ALA A 135 -21.01 8.48 -2.21
CA ALA A 135 -21.99 9.41 -2.77
C ALA A 135 -23.35 8.74 -3.03
N LEU A 136 -23.36 7.54 -3.64
CA LEU A 136 -24.60 6.77 -3.84
C LEU A 136 -25.24 6.30 -2.53
N SER A 137 -24.45 6.16 -1.46
CA SER A 137 -24.98 5.70 -0.17
C SER A 137 -26.01 6.68 0.42
N PHE A 138 -25.89 7.99 0.13
CA PHE A 138 -26.81 9.02 0.67
C PHE A 138 -28.26 8.85 0.22
N PHE A 139 -28.52 8.22 -0.93
CA PHE A 139 -29.89 7.87 -1.33
C PHE A 139 -30.58 6.91 -0.34
N TYR A 140 -29.80 6.21 0.50
CA TYR A 140 -30.30 5.31 1.55
C TYR A 140 -30.38 5.96 2.94
N TRP A 141 -30.09 7.26 3.09
CA TRP A 141 -30.01 7.92 4.41
C TRP A 141 -31.25 7.72 5.28
N LYS A 142 -32.44 7.80 4.69
CA LYS A 142 -33.71 7.65 5.43
C LYS A 142 -34.12 6.20 5.68
N GLU A 143 -33.67 5.26 4.85
CA GLU A 143 -34.14 3.87 4.86
C GLU A 143 -33.14 2.91 5.52
N ARG A 144 -31.84 3.09 5.26
CA ARG A 144 -30.78 2.16 5.67
C ARG A 144 -29.49 2.92 6.01
N ARG A 145 -29.50 3.67 7.13
CA ARG A 145 -28.34 4.45 7.64
C ARG A 145 -27.04 3.66 7.73
N ALA A 146 -27.12 2.36 8.03
CA ALA A 146 -25.94 1.47 8.07
C ALA A 146 -25.14 1.46 6.75
N ARG A 147 -25.79 1.57 5.58
CA ARG A 147 -25.09 1.64 4.29
C ARG A 147 -24.24 2.89 4.18
N VAL A 148 -24.71 4.02 4.72
CA VAL A 148 -23.98 5.29 4.70
C VAL A 148 -22.77 5.24 5.63
N TYR A 149 -22.96 4.82 6.89
CA TYR A 149 -21.86 4.76 7.85
C TYR A 149 -20.77 3.79 7.42
N LEU A 150 -21.13 2.62 6.87
CA LEU A 150 -20.14 1.68 6.36
C LEU A 150 -19.42 2.22 5.12
N SER A 151 -20.12 2.91 4.21
CA SER A 151 -19.47 3.52 3.04
C SER A 151 -18.52 4.65 3.44
N PHE A 152 -18.90 5.45 4.45
CA PHE A 152 -18.00 6.43 5.06
C PHE A 152 -16.79 5.77 5.71
N ALA A 153 -16.98 4.66 6.43
CA ALA A 153 -15.89 3.90 7.02
C ALA A 153 -14.91 3.40 5.95
N VAL A 154 -15.38 2.97 4.78
CA VAL A 154 -14.50 2.61 3.65
C VAL A 154 -13.69 3.81 3.18
N VAL A 155 -14.31 4.97 2.96
CA VAL A 155 -13.59 6.21 2.56
C VAL A 155 -12.51 6.55 3.59
N PHE A 156 -12.87 6.55 4.87
CA PHE A 156 -11.93 6.84 5.96
C PHE A 156 -10.77 5.83 5.99
N LEU A 157 -11.07 4.53 5.93
CA LEU A 157 -10.05 3.48 5.98
C LEU A 157 -9.12 3.53 4.76
N VAL A 158 -9.62 3.84 3.57
CA VAL A 158 -8.79 4.00 2.36
C VAL A 158 -7.89 5.24 2.48
N GLY A 159 -8.41 6.36 2.99
CA GLY A 159 -7.59 7.55 3.26
C GLY A 159 -6.52 7.29 4.33
N PHE A 160 -6.89 6.59 5.40
CA PHE A 160 -5.95 6.16 6.44
C PHE A 160 -4.88 5.21 5.87
N GLN A 161 -5.25 4.31 4.96
CA GLN A 161 -4.30 3.44 4.28
C GLN A 161 -3.33 4.17 3.36
N ALA A 162 -3.79 5.20 2.63
CA ALA A 162 -2.91 6.04 1.84
C ALA A 162 -1.87 6.76 2.74
N TRP A 163 -2.29 7.24 3.91
CA TRP A 163 -1.39 7.82 4.90
C TRP A 163 -0.41 6.81 5.50
N LEU A 164 -0.86 5.59 5.83
CA LEU A 164 0.05 4.52 6.26
C LEU A 164 1.05 4.14 5.17
N GLY A 165 0.63 4.12 3.90
CA GLY A 165 1.52 3.86 2.77
C GLY A 165 2.62 4.92 2.64
N LYS A 166 2.28 6.20 2.84
CA LYS A 166 3.26 7.29 2.94
C LYS A 166 4.28 6.99 4.07
N LEU A 167 3.81 6.65 5.27
CA LEU A 167 4.70 6.35 6.40
C LEU A 167 5.60 5.13 6.14
N VAL A 168 5.15 4.13 5.37
CA VAL A 168 5.98 2.98 5.00
C VAL A 168 7.21 3.41 4.19
N VAL A 169 7.03 4.34 3.24
CA VAL A 169 8.13 4.90 2.45
C VAL A 169 9.06 5.73 3.34
N GLU A 170 8.51 6.70 4.09
CA GLU A 170 9.31 7.59 4.96
C GLU A 170 10.06 6.85 6.08
N SER A 171 9.58 5.68 6.49
CA SER A 171 10.20 4.86 7.55
C SER A 171 11.20 3.83 7.05
N ASN A 172 11.66 3.91 5.79
CA ASN A 172 12.63 2.97 5.21
C ASN A 172 12.16 1.51 5.36
N LEU A 173 10.88 1.24 5.04
CA LEU A 173 10.28 -0.09 5.09
C LEU A 173 10.35 -0.76 6.49
N LYS A 174 10.22 0.03 7.56
CA LYS A 174 10.14 -0.51 8.93
C LYS A 174 9.02 -1.56 9.03
N GLY A 175 9.32 -2.78 9.48
CA GLY A 175 8.37 -3.89 9.39
C GLY A 175 7.06 -3.68 10.15
N GLN A 176 7.10 -2.93 11.26
CA GLN A 176 5.89 -2.54 12.00
C GLN A 176 4.91 -1.67 11.19
N THR A 177 5.40 -0.71 10.40
CA THR A 177 4.53 0.17 9.59
C THR A 177 3.92 -0.61 8.43
N ILE A 178 4.69 -1.52 7.82
CA ILE A 178 4.21 -2.46 6.79
C ILE A 178 3.11 -3.37 7.36
N THR A 179 3.32 -3.91 8.56
CA THR A 179 2.35 -4.80 9.23
C THR A 179 1.02 -4.08 9.46
N LEU A 180 1.06 -2.84 9.98
CA LEU A 180 -0.15 -2.04 10.20
C LEU A 180 -0.86 -1.70 8.88
N HIS A 181 -0.10 -1.37 7.84
CA HIS A 181 -0.61 -1.15 6.48
C HIS A 181 -1.36 -2.38 5.97
N MET A 182 -0.75 -3.57 6.03
CA MET A 182 -1.38 -4.82 5.57
C MET A 182 -2.65 -5.17 6.35
N ILE A 183 -2.64 -5.06 7.69
CA ILE A 183 -3.81 -5.37 8.53
C ILE A 183 -5.00 -4.50 8.17
N GLY A 184 -4.80 -3.19 7.96
CA GLY A 184 -5.94 -2.32 7.67
C GLY A 184 -6.54 -2.55 6.27
N VAL A 185 -5.83 -3.19 5.33
CA VAL A 185 -6.45 -3.64 4.07
C VAL A 185 -7.47 -4.75 4.32
N PHE A 186 -7.17 -5.71 5.21
CA PHE A 186 -8.16 -6.70 5.63
C PHE A 186 -9.38 -6.07 6.30
N ALA A 187 -9.20 -4.97 7.04
CA ALA A 187 -10.31 -4.21 7.59
C ALA A 187 -11.19 -3.60 6.49
N ILE A 188 -10.59 -3.01 5.44
CA ILE A 188 -11.33 -2.49 4.27
C ILE A 188 -12.13 -3.62 3.59
N ILE A 189 -11.50 -4.75 3.30
CA ILE A 189 -12.15 -5.91 2.70
C ILE A 189 -13.32 -6.38 3.58
N GLY A 190 -13.12 -6.47 4.89
CA GLY A 190 -14.16 -6.85 5.86
C GLY A 190 -15.38 -5.91 5.81
N VAL A 191 -15.16 -4.59 5.81
CA VAL A 191 -16.25 -3.61 5.71
C VAL A 191 -16.97 -3.72 4.36
N LEU A 192 -16.24 -3.89 3.26
CA LEU A 192 -16.82 -4.07 1.92
C LEU A 192 -17.65 -5.37 1.81
N LEU A 193 -17.20 -6.47 2.43
CA LEU A 193 -17.97 -7.73 2.49
C LEU A 193 -19.24 -7.58 3.33
N ILE A 194 -19.18 -6.86 4.46
CA ILE A 194 -20.37 -6.54 5.27
C ILE A 194 -21.35 -5.68 4.46
N LEU A 195 -20.85 -4.69 3.71
CA LEU A 195 -21.65 -3.88 2.79
C LEU A 195 -22.31 -4.74 1.71
N LEU A 196 -21.56 -5.66 1.09
CA LEU A 196 -22.06 -6.57 0.06
C LEU A 196 -23.18 -7.45 0.61
N ALA A 197 -22.99 -8.03 1.80
CA ALA A 197 -24.00 -8.84 2.48
C ALA A 197 -25.27 -8.03 2.77
N LYS A 198 -25.14 -6.81 3.31
CA LYS A 198 -26.28 -5.91 3.58
C LYS A 198 -26.94 -5.35 2.31
N ALA A 199 -26.21 -5.28 1.20
CA ALA A 199 -26.72 -4.86 -0.10
C ALA A 199 -27.52 -6.00 -0.77
N ARG A 200 -27.03 -7.23 -0.71
CA ARG A 200 -27.67 -8.42 -1.30
C ARG A 200 -28.89 -8.91 -0.52
N ARG A 201 -28.93 -8.72 0.80
CA ARG A 201 -30.03 -9.20 1.64
C ARG A 201 -31.35 -8.49 1.30
N ASN A 202 -32.31 -9.27 0.78
CA ASN A 202 -33.69 -8.84 0.62
C ASN A 202 -34.37 -8.69 1.99
N GLN A 203 -35.39 -7.83 2.09
CA GLN A 203 -36.16 -7.72 3.33
C GLN A 203 -36.79 -9.09 3.65
N GLY A 204 -36.54 -9.62 4.85
CA GLY A 204 -37.17 -10.86 5.34
C GLY A 204 -36.32 -12.13 5.29
N GLU A 205 -35.19 -12.16 4.58
CA GLU A 205 -34.32 -13.33 4.60
C GLU A 205 -33.49 -13.38 5.90
N ASN A 206 -33.80 -14.33 6.76
CA ASN A 206 -33.06 -14.66 7.97
C ASN A 206 -32.30 -15.97 7.79
N THR A 207 -31.20 -15.95 7.02
CA THR A 207 -30.21 -17.01 7.13
C THR A 207 -29.37 -16.72 8.38
N PHE A 208 -29.80 -17.22 9.53
CA PHE A 208 -28.94 -17.24 10.70
C PHE A 208 -28.00 -18.43 10.55
N PRO A 209 -26.70 -18.23 10.33
CA PRO A 209 -25.77 -19.33 10.44
C PRO A 209 -25.84 -19.89 11.86
N ASP A 210 -25.79 -21.22 11.97
CA ASP A 210 -25.76 -21.93 13.24
C ASP A 210 -24.65 -21.38 14.16
N LYS A 211 -24.86 -21.47 15.48
CA LYS A 211 -23.90 -21.05 16.51
C LYS A 211 -22.54 -21.72 16.31
N LEU A 212 -22.54 -22.95 15.82
CA LEU A 212 -21.32 -23.68 15.44
C LEU A 212 -20.60 -23.01 14.27
N PHE A 213 -21.31 -22.68 13.20
CA PHE A 213 -20.76 -21.99 12.04
C PHE A 213 -20.14 -20.65 12.43
N LYS A 214 -20.84 -19.83 13.24
CA LYS A 214 -20.30 -18.54 13.71
C LYS A 214 -19.02 -18.70 14.52
N ARG A 215 -18.93 -19.72 15.38
CA ARG A 215 -17.71 -20.02 16.15
C ARG A 215 -16.56 -20.39 15.23
N PHE A 216 -16.78 -21.30 14.28
CA PHE A 216 -15.75 -21.71 13.32
C PHE A 216 -15.31 -20.55 12.42
N SER A 217 -16.24 -19.76 11.86
CA SER A 217 -15.87 -18.59 11.05
C SER A 217 -15.09 -17.54 11.85
N SER A 218 -15.47 -17.29 13.11
CA SER A 218 -14.73 -16.36 13.97
C SER A 218 -13.33 -16.88 14.31
N LEU A 219 -13.21 -18.19 14.58
CA LEU A 219 -11.92 -18.84 14.82
C LEU A 219 -11.03 -18.80 13.57
N ALA A 220 -11.59 -19.12 12.39
CA ALA A 220 -10.86 -19.06 11.12
C ALA A 220 -10.37 -17.65 10.81
N LEU A 221 -11.20 -16.61 11.05
CA LEU A 221 -10.81 -15.22 10.90
C LEU A 221 -9.67 -14.84 11.86
N TYR A 222 -9.78 -15.23 13.14
CA TYR A 222 -8.73 -15.00 14.12
C TYR A 222 -7.40 -15.65 13.72
N ILE A 223 -7.44 -16.93 13.34
CA ILE A 223 -6.25 -17.66 12.88
C ILE A 223 -5.66 -16.99 11.63
N THR A 224 -6.49 -16.58 10.67
CA THR A 224 -6.02 -15.88 9.47
C THR A 224 -5.30 -14.57 9.81
N VAL A 225 -5.86 -13.76 10.70
CA VAL A 225 -5.21 -12.50 11.15
C VAL A 225 -3.90 -12.79 11.87
N LEU A 226 -3.88 -13.79 12.76
CA LEU A 226 -2.66 -14.22 13.45
C LEU A 226 -1.57 -14.65 12.45
N MET A 227 -1.97 -15.35 11.38
CA MET A 227 -1.05 -15.79 10.33
C MET A 227 -0.48 -14.66 9.50
N VAL A 228 -1.28 -13.66 9.18
CA VAL A 228 -0.78 -12.45 8.52
C VAL A 228 0.27 -11.78 9.40
N VAL A 229 0.00 -11.59 10.70
CA VAL A 229 0.96 -10.99 11.64
C VAL A 229 2.24 -11.81 11.73
N LEU A 230 2.15 -13.11 11.99
CA LEU A 230 3.33 -13.98 12.08
C LEU A 230 4.13 -13.99 10.76
N GLY A 231 3.45 -14.03 9.62
CA GLY A 231 4.10 -14.00 8.30
C GLY A 231 4.85 -12.69 8.05
N THR A 232 4.29 -11.55 8.46
CA THR A 232 4.98 -10.25 8.36
C THR A 232 6.23 -10.19 9.24
N GLN A 233 6.19 -10.77 10.43
CA GLN A 233 7.35 -10.81 11.34
C GLN A 233 8.46 -11.73 10.81
N VAL A 234 8.10 -12.89 10.25
CA VAL A 234 9.06 -13.78 9.57
C VAL A 234 9.74 -13.07 8.40
N ARG A 235 8.97 -12.34 7.57
CA ARG A 235 9.54 -11.55 6.47
C ARG A 235 10.48 -10.45 6.98
N GLU A 236 10.14 -9.78 8.07
CA GLU A 236 11.01 -8.77 8.69
C GLU A 236 12.34 -9.38 9.17
N GLN A 237 12.33 -10.57 9.77
CA GLN A 237 13.57 -11.28 10.17
C GLN A 237 14.42 -11.62 8.95
N ILE A 238 13.82 -12.16 7.89
CA ILE A 238 14.52 -12.48 6.64
C ILE A 238 15.20 -11.24 6.05
N ASP A 239 14.54 -10.08 6.08
CA ASP A 239 15.12 -8.83 5.59
C ASP A 239 16.31 -8.36 6.40
N GLN A 240 16.31 -8.57 7.73
CA GLN A 240 17.47 -8.24 8.55
C GLN A 240 18.63 -9.20 8.30
N ILE A 241 18.36 -10.49 8.13
CA ILE A 241 19.37 -11.51 7.80
C ILE A 241 19.97 -11.27 6.40
N ALA A 242 19.15 -10.84 5.43
CA ALA A 242 19.61 -10.51 4.09
C ALA A 242 20.65 -9.37 4.07
N LYS A 243 20.68 -8.52 5.11
CA LYS A 243 21.69 -7.46 5.29
C LYS A 243 23.00 -7.97 5.89
N THR A 244 23.00 -9.12 6.58
CA THR A 244 24.20 -9.67 7.23
C THR A 244 24.95 -10.66 6.35
N THR A 245 24.24 -11.41 5.49
CA THR A 245 24.86 -12.40 4.61
C THR A 245 24.14 -12.54 3.28
N THR A 246 24.93 -12.68 2.21
CA THR A 246 24.44 -12.99 0.85
C THR A 246 24.18 -14.48 0.64
N ASP A 247 24.70 -15.36 1.51
CA ASP A 247 24.49 -16.80 1.41
C ASP A 247 23.10 -17.19 1.93
N ARG A 248 22.19 -17.42 0.99
CA ARG A 248 20.79 -17.80 1.24
C ARG A 248 20.64 -19.15 1.94
N MET A 249 21.64 -20.03 1.87
CA MET A 249 21.56 -21.33 2.55
C MET A 249 21.55 -21.17 4.07
N LEU A 250 22.20 -20.13 4.58
CA LEU A 250 22.31 -19.84 6.01
C LEU A 250 21.12 -19.07 6.58
N TRP A 251 20.17 -18.63 5.74
CA TRP A 251 19.09 -17.76 6.18
C TRP A 251 18.11 -18.48 7.10
N ILE A 252 17.69 -19.69 6.73
CA ILE A 252 16.68 -20.47 7.48
C ILE A 252 17.17 -20.79 8.89
N ASP A 253 18.46 -21.09 9.03
CA ASP A 253 19.07 -21.45 10.33
C ASP A 253 19.16 -20.26 11.30
N GLN A 254 19.00 -19.02 10.80
CA GLN A 254 19.02 -17.79 11.57
C GLN A 254 17.62 -17.26 11.93
N VAL A 255 16.56 -17.81 11.35
CA VAL A 255 15.18 -17.41 11.67
C VAL A 255 14.72 -18.09 12.96
N ASP A 256 14.03 -17.36 13.81
CA ASP A 256 13.60 -17.89 15.10
C ASP A 256 12.38 -18.83 15.00
N TRP A 257 11.85 -19.21 16.17
CA TRP A 257 10.68 -20.07 16.31
C TRP A 257 9.44 -19.56 15.56
N MET A 258 9.32 -18.26 15.27
CA MET A 258 8.17 -17.68 14.56
C MET A 258 8.01 -18.28 13.16
N PHE A 259 9.12 -18.61 12.48
CA PHE A 259 9.07 -19.28 11.17
C PHE A 259 8.42 -20.66 11.27
N ILE A 260 8.83 -21.45 12.27
CA ILE A 260 8.30 -22.79 12.47
C ILE A 260 6.81 -22.72 12.85
N THR A 261 6.43 -21.78 13.71
CA THR A 261 5.03 -21.57 14.10
C THR A 261 4.18 -21.12 12.92
N HIS A 262 4.63 -20.14 12.14
CA HIS A 262 3.95 -19.68 10.93
C HIS A 262 3.77 -20.82 9.93
N ARG A 263 4.82 -21.59 9.65
CA ARG A 263 4.76 -22.76 8.75
C ARG A 263 3.78 -23.82 9.24
N SER A 264 3.80 -24.13 10.53
CA SER A 264 3.03 -25.24 11.11
C SER A 264 1.54 -24.93 11.23
N LEU A 265 1.19 -23.67 11.53
CA LEU A 265 -0.20 -23.23 11.62
C LEU A 265 -0.93 -23.30 10.26
N ILE A 266 -0.22 -23.32 9.12
CA ILE A 266 -0.85 -23.42 7.79
C ILE A 266 -1.58 -24.77 7.67
N TYR A 267 -0.97 -25.83 8.19
CA TYR A 267 -1.59 -27.16 8.18
C TYR A 267 -2.88 -27.23 9.01
N VAL A 268 -3.03 -26.38 10.03
CA VAL A 268 -4.25 -26.30 10.85
C VAL A 268 -5.41 -25.60 10.12
N ILE A 269 -5.11 -24.80 9.10
CA ILE A 269 -6.11 -24.08 8.30
C ILE A 269 -6.55 -24.91 7.09
N VAL A 270 -5.62 -25.68 6.51
CA VAL A 270 -5.86 -26.48 5.29
C VAL A 270 -6.56 -27.81 5.58
N VAL A 271 -6.45 -28.32 6.81
CA VAL A 271 -7.12 -29.55 7.30
C VAL A 271 -8.41 -29.20 8.03
#